data_AF-A0A1N7H4Q0-F1
#
_entry.id   AF-A0A1N7H4Q0-F1
#
_cell.length_a   1.000
_cell.length_b   1.000
_cell.length_c   1.000
_cell.angle_alpha   90.00
_cell.angle_beta   90.00
_cell.angle_gamma   90.00
#
_symmetry.space_group_name_H-M   'P 1'
#
loop_
_entity.id
_entity.type
_entity.pdbx_description
1 polymer ?
#
loop_
_entity_poly.entity_id
_entity_poly.type
_entity_poly.pdbx_seq_one_letter_code
_entity_poly.pdbx_strand_id
1 'polypeptide(L)'
;MITTAGLYEFASRCAVVGVDVPEALRRGLELIQVANEHAEMPGPDDVLALSDEQLRERVEAISIRWHVTEGLGGNGLKVGQLKVTDELTQAIAREVVPELDSIVESLQPRFDELAAPLVAAAREYGFTFDTTSDDVIELVDEGAATAWRAVRRAWSALAPLVTFRTSMSKLFDLGPTMDDVRAHFFPRSPGMTTPNFSVLFAAGDNWSIATGYYVEGKTRGHLDWLALARDGIQLNTPTVVEAKLNSRRQVRLPAPEATSQPLGVRRAVRAGQAYPSVPSD
;
A
#
# COMPACT_ATOMS: atom_id res chain seq x y z
N MET A 1 -39.98 -5.63 34.30
CA MET A 1 -39.11 -6.60 33.58
C MET A 1 -38.16 -7.22 34.58
N ILE A 2 -37.90 -8.52 34.48
CA ILE A 2 -36.90 -9.21 35.32
C ILE A 2 -35.51 -8.77 34.85
N THR A 3 -34.64 -8.35 35.77
CA THR A 3 -33.27 -7.92 35.46
C THR A 3 -32.26 -8.80 36.17
N THR A 4 -31.06 -8.96 35.58
CA THR A 4 -29.96 -9.73 36.18
C THR A 4 -29.61 -9.24 37.59
N ALA A 5 -29.54 -7.91 37.79
CA ALA A 5 -29.31 -7.31 39.10
C ALA A 5 -30.42 -7.68 40.12
N GLY A 6 -31.68 -7.68 39.69
CA GLY A 6 -32.81 -8.07 40.55
C GLY A 6 -32.79 -9.56 40.93
N LEU A 7 -32.24 -10.43 40.07
CA LEU A 7 -32.09 -11.86 40.37
C LEU A 7 -30.99 -12.13 41.42
N TYR A 8 -29.85 -11.44 41.32
CA TYR A 8 -28.80 -11.50 42.35
C TYR A 8 -29.27 -10.93 43.69
N GLU A 9 -30.00 -9.81 43.67
CA GLU A 9 -30.56 -9.20 44.87
C GLU A 9 -31.57 -10.13 45.56
N PHE A 10 -32.44 -10.79 44.79
CA PHE A 10 -33.39 -11.75 45.34
C PHE A 10 -32.70 -12.98 45.94
N ALA A 11 -31.70 -13.56 45.25
CA ALA A 11 -30.91 -14.68 45.78
C ALA A 11 -30.18 -14.31 47.09
N SER A 12 -29.62 -13.10 47.16
CA SER A 12 -29.00 -12.57 48.38
C SER A 12 -30.00 -12.42 49.53
N ARG A 13 -31.22 -11.93 49.25
CA ARG A 13 -32.28 -11.81 50.25
C ARG A 13 -32.77 -13.16 50.76
N CYS A 14 -32.88 -14.19 49.90
CA CYS A 14 -33.20 -15.56 50.33
C CYS A 14 -32.19 -16.06 51.38
N ALA A 15 -30.88 -15.86 51.13
CA ALA A 15 -29.83 -16.25 52.07
C ALA A 15 -29.92 -15.50 53.40
N VAL A 16 -30.24 -14.20 53.39
CA VAL A 16 -30.36 -13.37 54.60
C VAL A 16 -31.54 -13.82 55.49
N VAL A 17 -32.65 -14.25 54.88
CA VAL A 17 -33.85 -14.69 55.63
C VAL A 17 -33.86 -16.19 55.94
N GLY A 18 -32.76 -16.91 55.63
CA GLY A 18 -32.62 -18.33 55.91
C GLY A 18 -33.48 -19.25 55.03
N VAL A 19 -33.82 -18.80 53.81
CA VAL A 19 -34.56 -19.59 52.82
C VAL A 19 -33.60 -20.06 51.73
N ASP A 20 -33.66 -21.35 51.39
CA ASP A 20 -32.85 -21.90 50.32
C ASP A 20 -33.16 -21.23 48.98
N VAL A 21 -32.10 -20.79 48.28
CA VAL A 21 -32.23 -20.25 46.93
C VAL A 21 -32.71 -21.36 45.99
N PRO A 22 -33.82 -21.17 45.25
CA PRO A 22 -34.33 -22.16 44.31
C PRO A 22 -33.25 -22.63 43.33
N GLU A 23 -33.19 -23.93 43.06
CA GLU A 23 -32.16 -24.54 42.20
C GLU A 23 -32.10 -23.92 40.81
N ALA A 24 -33.25 -23.63 40.20
CA ALA A 24 -33.33 -22.96 38.90
C ALA A 24 -32.71 -21.55 38.91
N LEU A 25 -32.87 -20.81 40.01
CA LEU A 25 -32.25 -19.48 40.17
C LEU A 25 -30.74 -19.61 40.35
N ARG A 26 -30.29 -20.55 41.18
CA ARG A 26 -28.86 -20.83 41.38
C ARG A 26 -28.17 -21.20 40.06
N ARG A 27 -28.74 -22.16 39.33
CA ARG A 27 -28.23 -22.58 38.02
C ARG A 27 -28.27 -21.45 36.99
N GLY A 28 -29.31 -20.61 37.01
CA GLY A 28 -29.40 -19.44 36.15
C GLY A 28 -28.30 -18.42 36.42
N LEU A 29 -27.99 -18.13 37.70
CA LEU A 29 -26.91 -17.22 38.08
C LEU A 29 -25.52 -17.78 37.74
N GLU A 30 -25.30 -19.09 37.89
CA GLU A 30 -24.07 -19.76 37.43
C GLU A 30 -23.86 -19.61 35.92
N LEU A 31 -24.90 -19.82 35.11
CA LEU A 31 -24.82 -19.68 33.66
C LEU A 31 -24.58 -18.23 33.23
N ILE A 32 -25.19 -17.26 33.94
CA ILE A 32 -24.92 -15.83 33.72
C ILE A 32 -23.46 -15.50 34.05
N GLN A 33 -22.91 -16.06 35.12
CA GLN A 33 -21.51 -15.88 35.48
C GLN A 33 -20.57 -16.47 34.42
N VAL A 34 -20.81 -17.70 33.96
CA VAL A 34 -20.03 -18.31 32.85
C VAL A 34 -20.12 -17.47 31.58
N ALA A 35 -21.29 -16.92 31.25
CA ALA A 35 -21.47 -16.05 30.09
C ALA A 35 -20.70 -14.73 30.22
N ASN A 36 -20.65 -14.13 31.41
CA ASN A 36 -19.86 -12.93 31.68
C ASN A 36 -18.36 -13.20 31.61
N GLU A 37 -17.90 -14.31 32.22
CA GLU A 37 -16.50 -14.75 32.15
C GLU A 37 -16.06 -15.01 30.71
N HIS A 38 -16.93 -15.61 29.88
CA HIS A 38 -16.67 -15.80 28.45
C HIS A 38 -16.67 -14.48 27.65
N ALA A 39 -17.47 -13.49 28.04
CA ALA A 39 -17.49 -12.16 27.41
C ALA A 39 -16.24 -11.32 27.74
N GLU A 40 -15.58 -11.61 28.87
CA GLU A 40 -14.35 -10.97 29.33
C GLU A 40 -13.07 -11.69 28.86
N MET A 41 -13.17 -12.92 28.33
CA MET A 41 -12.04 -13.56 27.66
C MET A 41 -11.69 -12.73 26.42
N PRO A 42 -10.46 -12.20 26.31
CA PRO A 42 -9.99 -11.64 25.06
C PRO A 42 -10.16 -12.76 24.03
N GLY A 43 -10.91 -12.48 22.96
CA GLY A 43 -10.84 -13.35 21.79
C GLY A 43 -9.36 -13.47 21.42
N PRO A 44 -8.89 -14.63 20.93
CA PRO A 44 -7.52 -14.74 20.46
C PRO A 44 -7.24 -13.60 19.49
N ASP A 45 -6.39 -12.66 19.94
CA ASP A 45 -6.04 -11.44 19.19
C ASP A 45 -5.22 -11.79 17.94
N ASP A 46 -4.66 -13.00 17.93
CA ASP A 46 -3.94 -13.58 16.81
C ASP A 46 -4.76 -14.67 16.12
N VAL A 47 -5.34 -14.32 14.98
CA VAL A 47 -6.12 -15.23 14.13
C VAL A 47 -5.24 -16.28 13.46
N LEU A 48 -3.92 -16.08 13.37
CA LEU A 48 -2.98 -17.05 12.81
C LEU A 48 -2.68 -18.20 13.76
N ALA A 49 -2.88 -18.00 15.07
CA ALA A 49 -2.67 -19.03 16.09
C ALA A 49 -3.87 -19.96 16.27
N LEU A 50 -4.98 -19.73 15.55
CA LEU A 50 -6.17 -20.57 15.65
C LEU A 50 -5.95 -21.92 14.99
N SER A 51 -6.39 -22.98 15.67
CA SER A 51 -6.64 -24.26 15.00
C SER A 51 -7.80 -24.12 14.01
N ASP A 52 -7.86 -25.04 13.04
CA ASP A 52 -8.95 -25.11 12.06
C ASP A 52 -10.34 -25.10 12.72
N GLU A 53 -10.50 -25.76 13.86
CA GLU A 53 -11.78 -25.84 14.56
C GLU A 53 -12.14 -24.50 15.21
N GLN A 54 -11.18 -23.86 15.90
CA GLN A 54 -11.38 -22.53 16.46
C GLN A 54 -11.66 -21.47 15.39
N LEU A 55 -11.08 -21.62 14.21
CA LEU A 55 -11.35 -20.75 13.06
C LEU A 55 -12.79 -20.92 12.55
N ARG A 56 -13.29 -22.17 12.46
CA ARG A 56 -14.69 -22.45 12.10
C ARG A 56 -15.66 -21.88 13.13
N GLU A 57 -15.41 -22.12 14.42
CA GLU A 57 -16.20 -21.58 15.52
C GLU A 57 -16.23 -20.05 15.48
N ARG A 58 -15.11 -19.40 15.17
CA ARG A 58 -15.03 -17.94 15.01
C ARG A 58 -15.85 -17.44 13.82
N VAL A 59 -15.79 -18.11 12.67
CA VAL A 59 -16.63 -17.79 11.50
C VAL A 59 -18.11 -17.91 11.87
N GLU A 60 -18.52 -18.96 12.56
CA GLU A 60 -19.90 -19.18 12.99
C GLU A 60 -20.33 -18.11 13.99
N ALA A 61 -19.53 -17.84 15.04
CA ALA A 61 -19.81 -16.84 16.06
C ALA A 61 -19.97 -15.43 15.46
N ILE A 62 -19.10 -15.03 14.53
CA ILE A 62 -19.23 -13.74 13.83
C ILE A 62 -20.47 -13.75 12.94
N SER A 63 -20.75 -14.83 12.22
CA SER A 63 -21.94 -14.92 11.36
C SER A 63 -23.23 -14.80 12.16
N ILE A 64 -23.31 -15.44 13.33
CA ILE A 64 -24.45 -15.33 14.26
C ILE A 64 -24.57 -13.89 14.77
N ARG A 65 -23.47 -13.29 15.22
CA ARG A 65 -23.45 -11.94 15.81
C ARG A 65 -23.84 -10.83 14.82
N TRP A 66 -23.47 -10.98 13.55
CA TRP A 66 -23.73 -9.98 12.51
C TRP A 66 -24.97 -10.30 11.67
N HIS A 67 -25.77 -11.28 12.10
CA HIS A 67 -27.05 -11.57 11.47
C HIS A 67 -28.09 -10.50 11.85
N VAL A 68 -28.04 -9.36 11.17
CA VAL A 68 -29.00 -8.27 11.31
C VAL A 68 -29.60 -7.98 9.94
N THR A 69 -30.60 -8.76 9.50
CA THR A 69 -31.95 -8.27 9.09
C THR A 69 -32.83 -9.39 8.53
N GLU A 70 -34.12 -9.23 8.83
CA GLU A 70 -35.29 -9.95 8.32
C GLU A 70 -35.29 -10.13 6.80
N GLY A 71 -35.52 -11.37 6.35
CA GLY A 71 -35.78 -11.68 4.95
C GLY A 71 -35.11 -12.98 4.52
N LEU A 72 -35.84 -13.80 3.77
CA LEU A 72 -35.43 -15.11 3.22
C LEU A 72 -34.23 -15.03 2.22
N GLY A 73 -33.48 -13.93 2.19
CA GLY A 73 -32.25 -13.74 1.41
C GLY A 73 -31.02 -14.07 2.24
N GLY A 74 -30.69 -15.37 2.32
CA GLY A 74 -29.66 -15.92 3.19
C GLY A 74 -28.24 -15.39 2.96
N ASN A 75 -27.81 -14.45 3.79
CA ASN A 75 -26.40 -14.23 4.08
C ASN A 75 -26.01 -15.13 5.26
N GLY A 76 -25.90 -16.44 5.04
CA GLY A 76 -25.50 -17.43 6.07
C GLY A 76 -24.08 -17.20 6.59
N LEU A 77 -23.24 -18.24 6.62
CA LEU A 77 -21.85 -18.13 7.12
C LEU A 77 -20.93 -17.18 6.32
N LYS A 78 -21.43 -16.59 5.22
CA LYS A 78 -20.68 -15.70 4.32
C LYS A 78 -20.18 -14.43 5.04
N VAL A 79 -20.96 -13.86 5.96
CA VAL A 79 -20.56 -12.63 6.66
C VAL A 79 -19.37 -12.91 7.59
N GLY A 80 -19.44 -14.00 8.38
CA GLY A 80 -18.30 -14.40 9.22
C GLY A 80 -17.09 -14.82 8.40
N GLN A 81 -17.29 -15.54 7.29
CA GLN A 81 -16.20 -15.89 6.38
C GLN A 81 -15.47 -14.64 5.88
N LEU A 82 -16.19 -13.64 5.36
CA LEU A 82 -15.60 -12.41 4.85
C LEU A 82 -14.82 -11.67 5.94
N LYS A 83 -15.38 -11.59 7.15
CA LYS A 83 -14.74 -10.89 8.26
C LYS A 83 -13.47 -11.60 8.74
N VAL A 84 -13.52 -12.92 8.92
CA VAL A 84 -12.34 -13.71 9.28
C VAL A 84 -11.28 -13.69 8.18
N THR A 85 -11.69 -13.66 6.91
CA THR A 85 -10.74 -13.53 5.78
C THR A 85 -10.01 -12.19 5.83
N ASP A 86 -10.72 -11.10 6.14
CA ASP A 86 -10.13 -9.77 6.30
C ASP A 86 -9.16 -9.73 7.50
N GLU A 87 -9.56 -10.29 8.64
CA GLU A 87 -8.71 -10.44 9.83
C GLU A 87 -7.43 -11.25 9.54
N LEU A 88 -7.57 -12.40 8.86
CA LEU A 88 -6.43 -13.22 8.42
C LEU A 88 -5.53 -12.47 7.46
N THR A 89 -6.08 -11.77 6.48
CA THR A 89 -5.30 -11.00 5.50
C THR A 89 -4.47 -9.92 6.21
N GLN A 90 -5.05 -9.20 7.16
CA GLN A 90 -4.35 -8.19 7.96
C GLN A 90 -3.30 -8.81 8.87
N ALA A 91 -3.58 -9.95 9.49
CA ALA A 91 -2.60 -10.67 10.31
C ALA A 91 -1.40 -11.14 9.48
N ILE A 92 -1.63 -11.77 8.32
CA ILE A 92 -0.57 -12.18 7.39
C ILE A 92 0.28 -10.97 6.99
N ALA A 93 -0.35 -9.85 6.63
CA ALA A 93 0.38 -8.65 6.24
C ALA A 93 1.27 -8.11 7.38
N ARG A 94 0.79 -8.09 8.63
CA ARG A 94 1.58 -7.66 9.79
C ARG A 94 2.82 -8.51 10.03
N GLU A 95 2.70 -9.83 9.87
CA GLU A 95 3.83 -10.75 10.07
C GLU A 95 4.81 -10.72 8.88
N VAL A 96 4.31 -10.62 7.65
CA VAL A 96 5.16 -10.71 6.45
C VAL A 96 5.89 -9.41 6.15
N VAL A 97 5.26 -8.25 6.33
CA VAL A 97 5.85 -6.94 5.95
C VAL A 97 7.25 -6.71 6.55
N PRO A 98 7.52 -6.99 7.83
CA PRO A 98 8.85 -6.88 8.42
C PRO A 98 9.94 -7.74 7.75
N GLU A 99 9.57 -8.86 7.12
CA GLU A 99 10.52 -9.79 6.48
C GLU A 99 10.84 -9.41 5.03
N LEU A 100 10.04 -8.54 4.40
CA LEU A 100 10.13 -8.26 2.97
C LEU A 100 11.46 -7.61 2.56
N ASP A 101 12.05 -6.78 3.42
CA ASP A 101 13.36 -6.18 3.18
C ASP A 101 14.44 -7.27 3.06
N SER A 102 14.46 -8.24 3.98
CA SER A 102 15.42 -9.34 3.95
C SER A 102 15.27 -10.22 2.70
N ILE A 103 14.02 -10.47 2.27
CA ILE A 103 13.77 -11.18 1.01
C ILE A 103 14.36 -10.42 -0.18
N VAL A 104 14.17 -9.10 -0.25
CA VAL A 104 14.71 -8.28 -1.34
C VAL A 104 16.24 -8.25 -1.30
N GLU A 105 16.84 -8.09 -0.12
CA GLU A 105 18.28 -8.13 0.08
C GLU A 105 18.89 -9.46 -0.38
N SER A 106 18.22 -10.59 -0.11
CA SER A 106 18.68 -11.91 -0.58
C SER A 106 18.69 -12.06 -2.10
N LEU A 107 17.84 -11.31 -2.80
CA LEU A 107 17.74 -11.31 -4.27
C LEU A 107 18.69 -10.31 -4.94
N GLN A 108 19.24 -9.36 -4.17
CA GLN A 108 20.09 -8.28 -4.67
C GLN A 108 21.30 -8.80 -5.48
N PRO A 109 22.09 -9.81 -5.03
CA PRO A 109 23.26 -10.25 -5.80
C PRO A 109 22.90 -10.79 -7.19
N ARG A 110 21.81 -11.56 -7.28
CA ARG A 110 21.31 -12.08 -8.56
C ARG A 110 20.77 -10.95 -9.44
N PHE A 111 20.10 -9.98 -8.84
CA PHE A 111 19.63 -8.82 -9.59
C PHE A 111 20.79 -8.02 -10.18
N ASP A 112 21.85 -7.77 -9.40
CA ASP A 112 23.04 -7.03 -9.84
C ASP A 112 23.75 -7.73 -11.00
N GLU A 113 23.93 -9.06 -10.90
CA GLU A 113 24.50 -9.87 -11.99
C GLU A 113 23.69 -9.72 -13.29
N LEU A 114 22.36 -9.81 -13.20
CA LEU A 114 21.47 -9.73 -14.35
C LEU A 114 21.34 -8.30 -14.91
N ALA A 115 21.50 -7.28 -14.07
CA ALA A 115 21.42 -5.88 -14.46
C ALA A 115 22.74 -5.33 -15.02
N ALA A 116 23.87 -5.97 -14.71
CA ALA A 116 25.21 -5.51 -15.13
C ALA A 116 25.32 -5.19 -16.64
N PRO A 117 24.77 -6.00 -17.59
CA PRO A 117 24.86 -5.67 -19.01
C PRO A 117 24.10 -4.38 -19.39
N LEU A 118 23.01 -4.06 -18.70
CA LEU A 118 22.27 -2.81 -18.93
C LEU A 118 23.05 -1.60 -18.42
N VAL A 119 23.66 -1.74 -17.24
CA VAL A 119 24.50 -0.69 -16.63
C VAL A 119 25.74 -0.42 -17.49
N ALA A 120 26.43 -1.47 -17.94
CA ALA A 120 27.58 -1.34 -18.83
C ALA A 120 27.19 -0.67 -20.17
N ALA A 121 26.13 -1.14 -20.81
CA ALA A 121 25.61 -0.56 -22.05
C ALA A 121 25.32 0.95 -21.94
N ALA A 122 24.62 1.38 -20.89
CA ALA A 122 24.25 2.77 -20.69
C ALA A 122 25.45 3.66 -20.29
N ARG A 123 26.36 3.15 -19.44
CA ARG A 123 27.46 3.96 -18.89
C ARG A 123 28.70 4.00 -19.78
N GLU A 124 29.05 2.89 -20.41
CA GLU A 124 30.28 2.78 -21.23
C GLU A 124 30.04 3.26 -22.66
N TYR A 125 28.89 2.91 -23.23
CA TYR A 125 28.58 3.19 -24.64
C TYR A 125 27.49 4.26 -24.82
N GLY A 126 26.91 4.76 -23.73
CA GLY A 126 25.88 5.80 -23.79
C GLY A 126 24.56 5.32 -24.41
N PHE A 127 24.32 4.00 -24.44
CA PHE A 127 23.11 3.46 -25.07
C PHE A 127 21.86 3.97 -24.35
N THR A 128 20.94 4.48 -25.14
CA THR A 128 19.60 4.88 -24.73
C THR A 128 18.59 3.95 -25.36
N PHE A 129 17.32 4.10 -24.99
CA PHE A 129 16.26 3.38 -25.67
C PHE A 129 16.23 3.64 -27.19
N ASP A 130 16.56 4.86 -27.61
CA ASP A 130 16.51 5.28 -29.02
C ASP A 130 17.73 4.82 -29.82
N THR A 131 18.75 4.24 -29.17
CA THR A 131 19.92 3.70 -29.86
C THR A 131 19.50 2.62 -30.85
N THR A 132 19.89 2.78 -32.11
CA THR A 132 19.59 1.84 -33.19
C THR A 132 20.78 0.93 -33.47
N SER A 133 20.57 -0.12 -34.27
CA SER A 133 21.68 -0.98 -34.68
C SER A 133 22.68 -0.26 -35.59
N ASP A 134 22.21 0.73 -36.37
CA ASP A 134 23.07 1.54 -37.23
C ASP A 134 24.00 2.43 -36.38
N ASP A 135 23.46 3.09 -35.34
CA ASP A 135 24.26 3.87 -34.39
C ASP A 135 25.37 3.01 -33.74
N VAL A 136 25.05 1.75 -33.39
CA VAL A 136 26.03 0.82 -32.81
C VAL A 136 27.09 0.39 -33.82
N ILE A 137 26.73 0.21 -35.08
CA ILE A 137 27.69 -0.13 -36.15
C ILE A 137 28.63 1.05 -36.41
N GLU A 138 28.12 2.29 -36.37
CA GLU A 138 28.90 3.51 -36.56
C GLU A 138 29.96 3.75 -35.49
N LEU A 139 29.80 3.17 -34.29
CA LEU A 139 30.83 3.22 -33.24
C LEU A 139 32.10 2.45 -33.60
N VAL A 140 32.04 1.52 -34.58
CA VAL A 140 33.15 0.67 -35.01
C VAL A 140 33.85 -0.02 -33.82
N ASP A 141 33.06 -0.45 -32.83
CA ASP A 141 33.53 -1.07 -31.60
C ASP A 141 32.85 -2.44 -31.39
N GLU A 142 33.65 -3.50 -31.37
CA GLU A 142 33.17 -4.87 -31.12
C GLU A 142 32.54 -5.04 -29.72
N GLY A 143 33.03 -4.27 -28.74
CA GLY A 143 32.49 -4.21 -27.38
C GLY A 143 31.09 -3.60 -27.37
N ALA A 144 30.86 -2.52 -28.10
CA ALA A 144 29.55 -1.87 -28.23
C ALA A 144 28.51 -2.83 -28.84
N ALA A 145 28.87 -3.54 -29.92
CA ALA A 145 27.99 -4.53 -30.54
C ALA A 145 27.67 -5.72 -29.61
N THR A 146 28.62 -6.12 -28.76
CA THR A 146 28.43 -7.18 -27.76
C THR A 146 27.50 -6.72 -26.64
N ALA A 147 27.73 -5.51 -26.10
CA ALA A 147 26.88 -4.89 -25.09
C ALA A 147 25.44 -4.74 -25.59
N TRP A 148 25.24 -4.29 -26.83
CA TRP A 148 23.92 -4.11 -27.43
C TRP A 148 23.12 -5.41 -27.48
N ARG A 149 23.75 -6.53 -27.87
CA ARG A 149 23.10 -7.84 -27.87
C ARG A 149 22.80 -8.34 -26.44
N ALA A 150 23.64 -7.97 -25.48
CA ALA A 150 23.47 -8.37 -24.08
C ALA A 150 22.29 -7.64 -23.40
N VAL A 151 22.03 -6.37 -23.74
CA VAL A 151 20.89 -5.57 -23.22
C VAL A 151 19.57 -6.33 -23.31
N ARG A 152 19.22 -6.85 -24.50
CA ARG A 152 17.93 -7.54 -24.70
C ARG A 152 17.80 -8.82 -23.85
N ARG A 153 18.91 -9.55 -23.67
CA ARG A 153 18.95 -10.77 -22.85
C ARG A 153 18.80 -10.42 -21.37
N ALA A 154 19.54 -9.42 -20.89
CA ALA A 154 19.47 -8.91 -19.52
C ALA A 154 18.05 -8.46 -19.16
N TRP A 155 17.41 -7.71 -20.06
CA TRP A 155 16.03 -7.25 -19.87
C TRP A 155 15.05 -8.40 -19.66
N SER A 156 15.16 -9.46 -20.47
CA SER A 156 14.30 -10.64 -20.36
C SER A 156 14.60 -11.43 -19.07
N ALA A 157 15.87 -11.50 -18.68
CA ALA A 157 16.30 -12.21 -17.48
C ALA A 157 15.88 -11.52 -16.17
N LEU A 158 15.79 -10.18 -16.16
CA LEU A 158 15.32 -9.40 -15.01
C LEU A 158 13.81 -9.51 -14.77
N ALA A 159 13.02 -9.81 -15.80
CA ALA A 159 11.56 -9.74 -15.75
C ALA A 159 10.91 -10.49 -14.55
N PRO A 160 11.37 -11.70 -14.14
CA PRO A 160 10.83 -12.37 -12.96
C PRO A 160 11.06 -11.61 -11.65
N LEU A 161 12.27 -11.06 -11.44
CA LEU A 161 12.60 -10.29 -10.22
C LEU A 161 11.83 -8.98 -10.18
N VAL A 162 11.69 -8.32 -11.33
CA VAL A 162 10.91 -7.09 -11.50
C VAL A 162 9.44 -7.32 -11.19
N THR A 163 8.88 -8.42 -11.72
CA THR A 163 7.49 -8.81 -11.48
C THR A 163 7.28 -9.13 -10.01
N PHE A 164 8.18 -9.91 -9.40
CA PHE A 164 8.12 -10.24 -7.98
C PHE A 164 8.12 -9.00 -7.09
N ARG A 165 9.09 -8.10 -7.27
CA ARG A 165 9.21 -6.89 -6.46
C ARG A 165 8.04 -5.92 -6.67
N THR A 166 7.53 -5.82 -7.89
CA THR A 166 6.33 -5.01 -8.20
C THR A 166 5.07 -5.61 -7.54
N SER A 167 4.92 -6.93 -7.58
CA SER A 167 3.78 -7.61 -6.95
C SER A 167 3.81 -7.47 -5.43
N MET A 168 4.99 -7.53 -4.80
CA MET A 168 5.17 -7.24 -3.38
C MET A 168 4.62 -5.85 -3.02
N SER A 169 5.01 -4.81 -3.77
CA SER A 169 4.49 -3.45 -3.56
C SER A 169 2.98 -3.35 -3.73
N LYS A 170 2.41 -4.01 -4.74
CA LYS A 170 0.96 -4.00 -4.97
C LYS A 170 0.16 -4.76 -3.91
N LEU A 171 0.68 -5.90 -3.45
CA LEU A 171 -0.03 -6.79 -2.54
C LEU A 171 -0.10 -6.21 -1.13
N PHE A 172 1.00 -5.61 -0.66
CA PHE A 172 1.13 -5.06 0.68
C PHE A 172 0.97 -3.53 0.74
N ASP A 173 0.56 -2.92 -0.37
CA ASP A 173 0.43 -1.45 -0.53
C ASP A 173 1.70 -0.68 -0.10
N LEU A 174 2.86 -1.27 -0.39
CA LEU A 174 4.16 -0.65 -0.15
C LEU A 174 4.49 0.18 -1.38
N GLY A 175 4.67 1.48 -1.22
CA GLY A 175 4.78 2.44 -2.32
C GLY A 175 5.68 2.00 -3.49
N PRO A 176 5.44 2.53 -4.70
CA PRO A 176 4.53 3.63 -5.03
C PRO A 176 3.05 3.20 -5.14
N THR A 177 2.19 3.89 -4.40
CA THR A 177 0.74 3.68 -4.34
C THR A 177 -0.03 4.72 -5.18
N MET A 178 -1.35 4.55 -5.34
CA MET A 178 -2.17 5.60 -5.98
C MET A 178 -2.21 6.90 -5.16
N ASP A 179 -2.07 6.81 -3.84
CA ASP A 179 -2.02 7.99 -2.98
C ASP A 179 -0.70 8.74 -3.15
N ASP A 180 0.42 8.04 -3.38
CA ASP A 180 1.67 8.66 -3.81
C ASP A 180 1.49 9.45 -5.10
N VAL A 181 0.80 8.88 -6.09
CA VAL A 181 0.53 9.52 -7.38
C VAL A 181 -0.36 10.75 -7.19
N ARG A 182 -1.44 10.65 -6.41
CA ARG A 182 -2.34 11.79 -6.13
C ARG A 182 -1.60 12.92 -5.44
N ALA A 183 -0.80 12.61 -4.42
CA ALA A 183 0.04 13.59 -3.73
C ALA A 183 1.04 14.24 -4.68
N HIS A 184 1.55 13.49 -5.67
CA HIS A 184 2.49 14.00 -6.67
C HIS A 184 1.89 15.06 -7.60
N PHE A 185 0.63 14.90 -8.01
CA PHE A 185 -0.03 15.79 -8.97
C PHE A 185 -0.80 16.93 -8.33
N PHE A 186 -1.08 16.86 -7.03
CA PHE A 186 -1.84 17.89 -6.31
C PHE A 186 -1.31 19.31 -6.60
N PRO A 187 -2.19 20.30 -6.91
CA PRO A 187 -3.66 20.25 -6.88
C PRO A 187 -4.31 19.72 -8.16
N ARG A 188 -3.56 19.28 -9.16
CA ARG A 188 -4.11 18.68 -10.37
C ARG A 188 -4.53 17.24 -10.11
N SER A 189 -5.64 16.81 -10.71
CA SER A 189 -5.99 15.40 -10.71
C SER A 189 -5.02 14.63 -11.60
N PRO A 190 -4.40 13.54 -11.13
CA PRO A 190 -3.87 12.55 -12.05
C PRO A 190 -5.03 12.09 -12.93
N GLY A 191 -4.81 11.95 -14.24
CA GLY A 191 -5.78 11.29 -15.11
C GLY A 191 -5.91 9.80 -14.76
N MET A 192 -6.29 8.95 -15.73
CA MET A 192 -6.15 7.49 -15.58
C MET A 192 -4.67 7.06 -15.66
N THR A 193 -3.85 7.48 -14.70
CA THR A 193 -2.43 7.12 -14.61
C THR A 193 -2.24 6.03 -13.56
N THR A 194 -1.64 4.90 -13.97
CA THR A 194 -1.17 3.86 -13.05
C THR A 194 0.15 4.29 -12.40
N PRO A 195 0.45 3.85 -11.15
CA PRO A 195 1.73 4.14 -10.52
C PRO A 195 2.89 3.60 -11.37
N ASN A 196 3.92 4.42 -11.53
CA ASN A 196 5.18 4.02 -12.15
C ASN A 196 6.10 3.42 -11.07
N PHE A 197 6.63 2.22 -11.34
CA PHE A 197 7.42 1.44 -10.39
C PHE A 197 8.94 1.60 -10.57
N SER A 198 9.41 2.59 -11.34
CA SER A 198 10.85 2.84 -11.57
C SER A 198 11.63 3.08 -10.26
N VAL A 199 10.98 3.66 -9.24
CA VAL A 199 11.59 3.86 -7.92
C VAL A 199 12.01 2.55 -7.24
N LEU A 200 11.38 1.43 -7.59
CA LEU A 200 11.76 0.11 -7.08
C LEU A 200 13.13 -0.35 -7.61
N PHE A 201 13.60 0.25 -8.71
CA PHE A 201 14.77 -0.24 -9.46
C PHE A 201 15.87 0.82 -9.65
N ALA A 202 15.62 2.08 -9.35
CA ALA A 202 16.59 3.15 -9.56
C ALA A 202 17.60 3.22 -8.41
N ALA A 203 18.90 3.19 -8.70
CA ALA A 203 19.93 3.47 -7.69
C ALA A 203 19.94 4.96 -7.31
N GLY A 204 19.89 5.86 -8.29
CA GLY A 204 19.85 7.30 -8.10
C GLY A 204 18.44 7.90 -7.93
N ASP A 205 18.33 9.19 -8.24
CA ASP A 205 17.08 9.96 -8.21
C ASP A 205 16.33 10.00 -9.55
N ASN A 206 16.89 9.35 -10.57
CA ASN A 206 16.32 9.27 -11.92
C ASN A 206 15.18 8.24 -11.96
N TRP A 207 14.06 8.56 -11.32
CA TRP A 207 12.85 7.74 -11.24
C TRP A 207 11.60 8.61 -11.20
N SER A 208 10.43 8.00 -11.42
CA SER A 208 9.13 8.66 -11.38
C SER A 208 8.04 7.74 -10.82
N ILE A 209 7.01 8.34 -10.23
CA ILE A 209 5.81 7.65 -9.74
C ILE A 209 4.57 7.88 -10.60
N ALA A 210 4.64 8.86 -11.52
CA ALA A 210 3.46 9.48 -12.13
C ALA A 210 3.49 9.45 -13.67
N THR A 211 4.64 9.82 -14.27
CA THR A 211 4.85 9.91 -15.72
C THR A 211 6.28 9.55 -16.09
N GLY A 212 6.49 8.91 -17.24
CA GLY A 212 7.73 9.09 -18.01
C GLY A 212 8.97 8.27 -17.63
N TYR A 213 8.81 6.96 -17.42
CA TYR A 213 9.86 5.97 -17.78
C TYR A 213 9.23 4.85 -18.60
N TYR A 214 8.28 5.20 -19.47
CA TYR A 214 7.64 4.23 -20.34
C TYR A 214 8.23 4.36 -21.73
N VAL A 215 8.72 3.24 -22.23
CA VAL A 215 8.92 3.02 -23.66
C VAL A 215 7.59 3.26 -24.39
N GLU A 216 7.56 4.23 -25.31
CA GLU A 216 6.50 4.44 -26.31
C GLU A 216 5.04 4.62 -25.83
N GLY A 217 4.75 5.32 -24.72
CA GLY A 217 3.34 5.59 -24.36
C GLY A 217 2.46 4.33 -24.21
N LYS A 218 3.08 3.15 -24.10
CA LYS A 218 2.42 1.85 -23.89
C LYS A 218 2.39 1.60 -22.38
N THR A 219 1.18 1.55 -21.86
CA THR A 219 0.84 1.65 -20.43
C THR A 219 1.10 0.40 -19.59
N ARG A 220 1.82 -0.61 -20.11
CA ARG A 220 2.05 -1.87 -19.38
C ARG A 220 3.54 -2.23 -19.35
N GLY A 221 4.16 -2.05 -18.19
CA GLY A 221 5.37 -2.80 -17.78
C GLY A 221 6.71 -2.47 -18.43
N HIS A 222 6.81 -1.52 -19.36
CA HIS A 222 8.09 -1.22 -20.03
C HIS A 222 8.80 -0.02 -19.39
N LEU A 223 9.49 -0.27 -18.27
CA LEU A 223 10.47 0.67 -17.72
C LEU A 223 11.57 0.93 -18.76
N ASP A 224 11.98 2.19 -18.92
CA ASP A 224 13.20 2.52 -19.67
C ASP A 224 14.44 2.17 -18.81
N TRP A 225 14.88 0.91 -18.95
CA TRP A 225 15.99 0.38 -18.18
C TRP A 225 17.32 1.06 -18.50
N LEU A 226 17.51 1.52 -19.74
CA LEU A 226 18.75 2.21 -20.13
C LEU A 226 18.79 3.62 -19.52
N ALA A 227 17.64 4.30 -19.43
CA ALA A 227 17.56 5.56 -18.70
C ALA A 227 17.84 5.39 -17.19
N LEU A 228 17.36 4.31 -16.56
CA LEU A 228 17.70 4.00 -15.17
C LEU A 228 19.18 3.62 -15.00
N ALA A 229 19.71 2.82 -15.93
CA ALA A 229 21.07 2.29 -15.93
C ALA A 229 22.17 3.36 -15.93
N ARG A 230 21.89 4.55 -16.49
CA ARG A 230 22.81 5.68 -16.49
C ARG A 230 23.31 6.01 -15.07
N ASP A 231 22.37 6.20 -14.14
CA ASP A 231 22.69 6.50 -12.74
C ASP A 231 22.82 5.22 -11.89
N GLY A 232 22.47 4.08 -12.47
CA GLY A 232 22.59 2.75 -11.87
C GLY A 232 21.23 2.14 -11.57
N ILE A 233 21.17 0.81 -11.59
CA ILE A 233 19.98 0.03 -11.27
C ILE A 233 20.27 -0.72 -9.97
N GLN A 234 19.29 -0.77 -9.07
CA GLN A 234 19.36 -1.49 -7.80
C GLN A 234 17.98 -2.03 -7.44
N LEU A 235 17.88 -3.22 -6.84
CA LEU A 235 16.61 -3.75 -6.35
C LEU A 235 16.29 -3.16 -4.96
N ASN A 236 15.55 -2.05 -4.93
CA ASN A 236 15.31 -1.32 -3.69
C ASN A 236 14.34 -2.07 -2.76
N THR A 237 14.71 -2.19 -1.48
CA THR A 237 13.83 -2.71 -0.43
C THR A 237 12.62 -1.80 -0.20
N PRO A 238 11.50 -2.30 0.35
CA PRO A 238 10.40 -1.46 0.82
C PRO A 238 10.85 -0.23 1.61
N THR A 239 11.73 -0.39 2.60
CA THR A 239 12.25 0.74 3.40
C THR A 239 12.99 1.78 2.55
N VAL A 240 13.84 1.35 1.63
CA VAL A 240 14.57 2.27 0.73
C VAL A 240 13.60 3.03 -0.17
N VAL A 241 12.57 2.36 -0.69
CA VAL A 241 11.57 3.01 -1.54
C VAL A 241 10.77 4.06 -0.76
N GLU A 242 10.33 3.72 0.46
CA GLU A 242 9.66 4.67 1.34
C GLU A 242 10.54 5.90 1.60
N ALA A 243 11.82 5.69 1.93
CA ALA A 243 12.77 6.79 2.14
C ALA A 243 12.94 7.67 0.90
N LYS A 244 12.99 7.09 -0.31
CA LYS A 244 13.06 7.82 -1.58
C LYS A 244 11.79 8.64 -1.83
N LEU A 245 10.62 8.05 -1.60
CA LEU A 245 9.33 8.73 -1.75
C LEU A 245 9.20 9.90 -0.76
N ASN A 246 9.55 9.67 0.50
CA ASN A 246 9.52 10.69 1.56
C ASN A 246 10.48 11.85 1.29
N SER A 247 11.72 11.55 0.88
CA SER A 247 12.70 12.57 0.49
C SER A 247 12.16 13.47 -0.62
N ARG A 248 11.52 12.89 -1.64
CA ARG A 248 10.95 13.67 -2.74
C ARG A 248 9.74 14.52 -2.35
N ARG A 249 8.94 14.07 -1.37
CA ARG A 249 7.83 14.87 -0.81
C ARG A 249 8.38 16.09 -0.06
N GLN A 250 9.44 15.92 0.72
CA GLN A 250 10.06 17.01 1.48
C GLN A 250 10.68 18.10 0.58
N VAL A 251 11.34 17.72 -0.51
CA VAL A 251 11.93 18.69 -1.46
C VAL A 251 10.87 19.56 -2.16
N ARG A 252 9.63 19.07 -2.29
CA ARG A 252 8.54 19.79 -2.99
C ARG A 252 7.77 20.76 -2.11
N LEU A 253 7.83 20.62 -0.79
CA LEU A 253 7.28 21.60 0.12
C LEU A 253 8.38 22.63 0.36
N PRO A 254 8.25 23.90 -0.09
CA PRO A 254 9.16 24.92 0.41
C PRO A 254 9.04 24.90 1.94
N ALA A 255 10.18 24.83 2.63
CA ALA A 255 10.22 25.08 4.06
C ALA A 255 9.45 26.39 4.31
N PRO A 256 8.54 26.46 5.29
CA PRO A 256 7.82 27.70 5.55
C PRO A 256 8.87 28.77 5.83
N GLU A 257 9.08 29.67 4.85
CA GLU A 257 9.88 30.86 5.07
C GLU A 257 9.24 31.56 6.26
N ALA A 258 10.00 31.67 7.34
CA ALA A 258 9.66 32.50 8.48
C ALA A 258 9.59 33.95 8.00
N THR A 259 8.46 34.31 7.40
CA THR A 259 8.15 35.68 6.98
C THR A 259 7.69 36.44 8.21
N SER A 260 8.67 36.77 9.04
CA SER A 260 8.60 37.84 10.01
C SER A 260 8.60 39.16 9.25
N GLN A 261 7.46 39.59 8.69
CA GLN A 261 7.25 41.00 8.34
C GLN A 261 5.85 41.48 8.75
N PRO A 262 5.75 42.68 9.36
CA PRO A 262 4.52 43.16 9.97
C PRO A 262 3.51 43.67 8.94
N LEU A 263 2.23 43.49 9.28
CA LEU A 263 1.05 43.96 8.56
C LEU A 263 1.12 45.46 8.19
N GLY A 264 1.53 45.74 6.95
CA GLY A 264 1.35 47.02 6.30
C GLY A 264 0.00 47.10 5.60
N VAL A 265 -0.97 47.71 6.26
CA VAL A 265 -2.30 48.05 5.72
C VAL A 265 -2.17 48.89 4.45
N ARG A 266 -2.64 48.40 3.28
CA ARG A 266 -3.13 49.29 2.21
C ARG A 266 -4.36 48.71 1.50
N ARG A 267 -5.44 49.48 1.66
CA ARG A 267 -6.81 49.30 1.18
C ARG A 267 -6.89 49.63 -0.31
N ALA A 268 -7.65 48.82 -1.05
CA ALA A 268 -7.99 49.03 -2.45
C ALA A 268 -8.85 50.28 -2.67
N VAL A 269 -8.62 50.99 -3.77
CA VAL A 269 -9.60 51.89 -4.38
C VAL A 269 -9.72 51.54 -5.86
N ARG A 270 -10.94 51.14 -6.22
CA ARG A 270 -11.47 50.90 -7.57
C ARG A 270 -11.57 52.21 -8.34
N ALA A 271 -11.16 52.23 -9.60
CA ALA A 271 -11.63 53.20 -10.58
C ALA A 271 -12.04 52.45 -11.85
N GLY A 272 -13.32 52.54 -12.21
CA GLY A 272 -13.87 52.05 -13.47
C GLY A 272 -13.93 53.17 -14.51
N GLN A 273 -13.73 52.81 -15.77
CA GLN A 273 -14.10 53.56 -16.98
C GLN A 273 -14.01 52.57 -18.15
N ALA A 274 -15.13 52.10 -18.69
CA ALA A 274 -15.95 52.68 -19.77
C ALA A 274 -15.41 52.33 -21.18
N TYR A 275 -16.16 51.48 -21.90
CA TYR A 275 -15.93 51.12 -23.32
C TYR A 275 -16.45 52.22 -24.26
N PRO A 276 -15.80 52.48 -25.41
CA PRO A 276 -16.33 53.39 -26.42
C PRO A 276 -17.29 52.66 -27.38
N SER A 277 -18.42 53.32 -27.65
CA SER A 277 -19.43 52.95 -28.65
C SER A 277 -18.95 53.27 -30.07
N VAL A 278 -19.25 52.37 -31.02
CA VAL A 278 -19.04 52.56 -32.47
C VAL A 278 -20.29 53.24 -33.07
N PRO A 279 -20.16 54.22 -33.98
CA PRO A 279 -21.30 54.77 -34.71
C PRO A 279 -21.69 53.89 -35.91
N SER A 280 -22.98 53.80 -36.17
CA SER A 280 -23.54 53.30 -37.43
C SER A 280 -23.92 54.48 -38.31
N ASP A 281 -23.58 54.33 -39.60
CA ASP A 281 -23.76 55.21 -40.78
C ASP A 281 -22.71 56.30 -41.04
#